data_AF-W7S1S4-F1
#
_entry.id   AF-W7S1S4-F1
#
_cell.length_a   1.000
_cell.length_b   1.000
_cell.length_c   1.000
_cell.angle_alpha   90.00
_cell.angle_beta   90.00
_cell.angle_gamma   90.00
#
_symmetry.space_group_name_H-M   'P 1'
#
loop_
_entity.id
_entity.type
_entity.pdbx_description
1 polymer ?
#
loop_
_entity_poly.entity_id
_entity_poly.type
_entity_poly.pdbx_seq_one_letter_code
_entity_poly.pdbx_strand_id
1 'polypeptide(L)'
;MNQTIISEAFGEQLALITADTPYEIESNSDTFISELEHKVRKFMYSLWMDAQANKLANYLEKKQAAHFAQLYEFSYGISSCDNDDPFSNRTDTLALMIIDEKAAYKKRIERIRLQYKRFNEICELISVEDSELFIHYFEQSQKVDYETLRNTVIRNLTMISERYWHDEQIAEEKTKEVSATIDGEAPKIVPRPDMSKRMKRQEKLRKLFAKGR
;
A
#
# COMPACT_ATOMS: atom_id res chain seq x y z
N MET A 1 -9.01 8.43 9.54
CA MET A 1 -9.08 8.21 8.09
C MET A 1 -8.31 6.95 7.75
N ASN A 2 -8.92 6.03 7.02
CA ASN A 2 -8.30 4.80 6.50
C ASN A 2 -8.94 4.50 5.13
N GLN A 3 -8.52 3.43 4.46
CA GLN A 3 -9.04 3.11 3.12
C GLN A 3 -10.53 2.77 3.12
N THR A 4 -11.05 2.13 4.18
CA THR A 4 -12.48 1.78 4.26
C THR A 4 -13.34 3.03 4.36
N ILE A 5 -12.97 4.00 5.20
CA ILE A 5 -13.66 5.28 5.33
C ILE A 5 -13.67 6.04 3.98
N ILE A 6 -12.58 5.97 3.21
CA ILE A 6 -12.51 6.62 1.89
C ILE A 6 -13.44 5.94 0.88
N SER A 7 -13.52 4.61 0.94
CA SER A 7 -14.40 3.80 0.09
C SER A 7 -15.88 4.02 0.43
N GLU A 8 -16.23 4.08 1.71
CA GLU A 8 -17.57 4.42 2.20
C GLU A 8 -17.97 5.84 1.76
N ALA A 9 -17.08 6.81 1.93
CA ALA A 9 -17.31 8.19 1.49
C ALA A 9 -17.54 8.31 -0.02
N PHE A 10 -16.92 7.45 -0.84
CA PHE A 10 -17.23 7.40 -2.27
C PHE A 10 -18.68 6.96 -2.51
N GLY A 11 -19.14 5.91 -1.82
CA GLY A 11 -20.52 5.43 -1.95
C GLY A 11 -21.53 6.50 -1.57
N GLU A 12 -21.28 7.22 -0.47
CA GLU A 12 -22.11 8.34 -0.03
C GLU A 12 -22.13 9.48 -1.06
N GLN A 13 -20.95 9.90 -1.55
CA GLN A 13 -20.86 10.97 -2.54
C GLN A 13 -21.50 10.60 -3.88
N LEU A 14 -21.31 9.36 -4.33
CA LEU A 14 -21.92 8.87 -5.55
C LEU A 14 -23.45 8.85 -5.42
N ALA A 15 -23.99 8.36 -4.31
CA ALA A 15 -25.43 8.39 -4.04
C ALA A 15 -26.00 9.82 -4.04
N LEU A 16 -25.25 10.79 -3.49
CA LEU A 16 -25.69 12.20 -3.45
C LEU A 16 -25.77 12.86 -4.82
N ILE A 17 -24.89 12.50 -5.76
CA ILE A 17 -24.88 13.10 -7.10
C ILE A 17 -25.77 12.35 -8.08
N THR A 18 -26.06 11.07 -7.84
CA THR A 18 -26.97 10.28 -8.69
C THR A 18 -28.42 10.30 -8.22
N ALA A 19 -28.71 10.87 -7.05
CA ALA A 19 -30.08 11.08 -6.58
C ALA A 19 -30.92 11.82 -7.63
N ASP A 20 -32.15 11.36 -7.85
CA ASP A 20 -33.09 11.90 -8.83
C ASP A 20 -32.62 11.76 -10.30
N THR A 21 -31.58 10.96 -10.57
CA THR A 21 -31.12 10.64 -11.93
C THR A 21 -31.49 9.20 -12.32
N PRO A 22 -31.50 8.85 -13.63
CA PRO A 22 -31.66 7.47 -14.08
C PRO A 22 -30.55 6.51 -13.59
N TYR A 23 -29.52 7.04 -12.92
CA TYR A 23 -28.37 6.33 -12.40
C TYR A 23 -28.39 6.23 -10.87
N GLU A 24 -29.52 6.52 -10.23
CA GLU A 24 -29.65 6.43 -8.78
C GLU A 24 -29.23 5.05 -8.24
N ILE A 25 -28.57 5.04 -7.09
CA ILE A 25 -28.15 3.80 -6.42
C ILE A 25 -29.31 3.30 -5.56
N GLU A 26 -30.27 2.62 -6.17
CA GLU A 26 -31.35 2.00 -5.42
C GLU A 26 -30.87 0.68 -4.78
N SER A 27 -30.91 0.61 -3.45
CA SER A 27 -30.48 -0.57 -2.68
C SER A 27 -31.35 -1.82 -2.88
N ASN A 28 -32.49 -1.72 -3.58
CA ASN A 28 -33.47 -2.81 -3.76
C ASN A 28 -33.93 -3.01 -5.21
N SER A 29 -33.26 -2.41 -6.19
CA SER A 29 -33.70 -2.51 -7.58
C SER A 29 -32.88 -3.55 -8.34
N ASP A 30 -33.56 -4.51 -8.97
CA ASP A 30 -33.00 -5.39 -10.01
C ASP A 30 -32.75 -4.62 -11.33
N THR A 31 -32.55 -3.30 -11.25
CA THR A 31 -32.35 -2.46 -12.41
C THR A 31 -31.00 -2.81 -13.00
N PHE A 32 -31.04 -3.46 -14.16
CA PHE A 32 -29.86 -3.85 -14.91
C PHE A 32 -29.05 -2.60 -15.26
N ILE A 33 -28.00 -2.34 -14.47
CA ILE A 33 -27.02 -1.29 -14.76
C ILE A 33 -26.32 -1.68 -16.06
N SER A 34 -26.37 -0.80 -17.07
CA SER A 34 -25.67 -1.06 -18.34
C SER A 34 -24.18 -1.36 -18.11
N GLU A 35 -23.58 -2.22 -18.92
CA GLU A 35 -22.15 -2.55 -18.80
C GLU A 35 -21.25 -1.31 -18.85
N LEU A 36 -21.63 -0.32 -19.66
CA LEU A 36 -20.94 0.96 -19.75
C LEU A 36 -20.98 1.71 -18.41
N GLU A 37 -22.14 1.77 -17.77
CA GLU A 37 -22.31 2.43 -16.48
C GLU A 37 -21.53 1.73 -15.37
N HIS A 38 -21.52 0.40 -15.36
CA HIS A 38 -20.67 -0.37 -14.46
C HIS A 38 -19.18 -0.03 -14.65
N LYS A 39 -18.74 0.08 -15.92
CA LYS A 39 -17.36 0.45 -16.26
C LYS A 39 -17.04 1.89 -15.81
N VAL A 40 -17.94 2.84 -16.02
CA VAL A 40 -17.78 4.23 -15.55
C VAL A 40 -17.62 4.27 -14.03
N ARG A 41 -18.51 3.61 -13.27
CA ARG A 41 -18.43 3.58 -11.81
C ARG A 41 -17.16 2.94 -11.30
N LYS A 42 -16.67 1.87 -11.96
CA LYS A 42 -15.38 1.25 -11.64
C LYS A 42 -14.23 2.25 -11.77
N PHE A 43 -14.17 3.01 -12.86
CA PHE A 43 -13.12 4.02 -13.05
C PHE A 43 -13.28 5.21 -12.11
N MET A 44 -14.50 5.67 -11.85
CA MET A 44 -14.76 6.71 -10.87
C MET A 44 -14.27 6.30 -9.47
N TYR A 45 -14.52 5.05 -9.07
CA TYR A 45 -14.01 4.51 -7.81
C TYR A 45 -12.47 4.53 -7.77
N SER A 46 -11.81 4.04 -8.81
CA SER A 46 -10.34 4.04 -8.88
C SER A 46 -9.77 5.47 -8.81
N LEU A 47 -10.35 6.40 -9.56
CA LEU A 47 -9.96 7.82 -9.56
C LEU A 47 -10.17 8.45 -8.19
N TRP A 48 -11.29 8.16 -7.53
CA TRP A 48 -11.56 8.63 -6.17
C TRP A 48 -10.50 8.14 -5.18
N MET A 49 -10.20 6.83 -5.19
CA MET A 49 -9.21 6.25 -4.29
C MET A 49 -7.82 6.86 -4.48
N ASP A 50 -7.44 7.11 -5.74
CA ASP A 50 -6.16 7.71 -6.10
C ASP A 50 -6.08 9.19 -5.71
N ALA A 51 -7.14 9.98 -5.99
CA ALA A 51 -7.20 11.40 -5.63
C ALA A 51 -7.14 11.61 -4.09
N GLN A 52 -7.80 10.74 -3.33
CA GLN A 52 -7.81 10.81 -1.86
C GLN A 52 -6.52 10.26 -1.22
N ALA A 53 -5.64 9.62 -2.00
CA ALA A 53 -4.45 8.97 -1.49
C ALA A 53 -3.47 9.96 -0.84
N ASN A 54 -3.36 11.21 -1.33
CA ASN A 54 -2.51 12.21 -0.69
C ASN A 54 -2.95 12.53 0.74
N LYS A 55 -4.26 12.76 0.94
CA LYS A 55 -4.85 12.99 2.27
C LYS A 55 -4.59 11.81 3.21
N LEU A 56 -4.73 10.58 2.70
CA LEU A 56 -4.45 9.36 3.46
C LEU A 56 -2.96 9.25 3.83
N ALA A 57 -2.05 9.48 2.88
CA ALA A 57 -0.61 9.44 3.12
C ALA A 57 -0.20 10.45 4.20
N ASN A 58 -0.66 11.70 4.08
CA ASN A 58 -0.37 12.75 5.05
C ASN A 58 -0.94 12.44 6.44
N TYR A 59 -2.12 11.83 6.50
CA TYR A 59 -2.71 11.38 7.76
C TYR A 59 -1.87 10.26 8.42
N LEU A 60 -1.40 9.29 7.64
CA LEU A 60 -0.55 8.19 8.14
C LEU A 60 0.81 8.71 8.61
N GLU A 61 1.44 9.61 7.87
CA GLU A 61 2.70 10.25 8.28
C GLU A 61 2.56 10.99 9.62
N LYS A 62 1.49 11.77 9.80
CA LYS A 62 1.20 12.45 11.07
C LYS A 62 1.00 11.49 12.24
N LYS A 63 0.44 10.30 11.98
CA LYS A 63 0.23 9.27 13.02
C LYS A 63 1.39 8.29 13.19
N GLN A 64 2.42 8.38 12.36
CA GLN A 64 3.53 7.43 12.36
C GLN A 64 4.22 7.36 13.74
N ALA A 65 4.56 8.51 14.32
CA ALA A 65 5.24 8.57 15.62
C ALA A 65 4.39 7.93 16.73
N ALA A 66 3.09 8.25 16.78
CA ALA A 66 2.16 7.68 17.76
C ALA A 66 1.98 6.17 17.57
N HIS A 67 1.90 5.71 16.33
CA HIS A 67 1.78 4.29 16.00
C HIS A 67 3.00 3.49 16.48
N PHE A 68 4.22 4.00 16.23
CA PHE A 68 5.43 3.33 16.69
C PHE A 68 5.61 3.43 18.21
N ALA A 69 5.20 4.53 18.84
CA ALA A 69 5.21 4.64 20.30
C ALA A 69 4.35 3.54 20.96
N GLN A 70 3.16 3.26 20.41
CA GLN A 70 2.30 2.17 20.89
C GLN A 70 2.95 0.79 20.73
N LEU A 71 3.66 0.54 19.64
CA LEU A 71 4.40 -0.72 19.44
C LEU A 71 5.53 -0.88 20.46
N TYR A 72 6.23 0.21 20.77
CA TYR A 72 7.23 0.21 21.83
C TYR A 72 6.61 -0.05 23.20
N GLU A 73 5.55 0.68 23.55
CA GLU A 73 4.83 0.49 24.82
C GLU A 73 4.34 -0.94 25.00
N PHE A 74 3.77 -1.55 23.96
CA PHE A 74 3.39 -2.95 23.95
C PHE A 74 4.59 -3.89 24.15
N SER A 75 5.71 -3.61 23.47
CA SER A 75 6.93 -4.43 23.59
C SER A 75 7.60 -4.38 24.97
N TYR A 76 7.46 -3.26 25.70
CA TYR A 76 7.97 -3.11 27.07
C TYR A 76 6.96 -3.58 28.15
N GLY A 77 5.66 -3.49 27.87
CA GLY A 77 4.57 -3.86 28.79
C GLY A 77 4.43 -5.37 29.06
N ILE A 78 4.96 -6.23 28.18
CA ILE A 78 4.94 -7.70 28.34
C ILE A 78 5.87 -8.20 29.46
N SER A 79 6.78 -7.37 29.98
CA SER A 79 7.74 -7.80 31.03
C SER A 79 7.20 -7.85 32.46
N SER A 80 5.91 -7.53 32.69
CA SER A 80 5.39 -7.31 34.06
C SER A 80 4.31 -8.28 34.54
N CYS A 81 3.85 -9.22 33.72
CA CYS A 81 2.97 -10.30 34.16
C CYS A 81 3.70 -11.64 34.04
N ASP A 82 3.86 -12.29 35.19
CA ASP A 82 4.49 -13.59 35.47
C ASP A 82 6.03 -13.62 35.57
N ASN A 83 6.48 -13.35 36.80
CA ASN A 83 7.84 -13.55 37.30
C ASN A 83 8.18 -15.04 37.53
N ASP A 84 7.88 -15.96 36.62
CA ASP A 84 8.27 -17.38 36.80
C ASP A 84 8.73 -18.10 35.53
N ASP A 85 8.86 -17.44 34.38
CA ASP A 85 9.35 -18.09 33.16
C ASP A 85 10.73 -17.54 32.72
N PRO A 86 11.79 -18.38 32.60
CA PRO A 86 13.12 -17.96 32.19
C PRO A 86 13.21 -17.63 30.67
N PHE A 87 12.08 -17.36 30.01
CA PHE A 87 12.02 -17.00 28.60
C PHE A 87 12.30 -15.52 28.35
N SER A 88 13.43 -15.01 28.84
CA SER A 88 13.92 -13.65 28.53
C SER A 88 14.54 -13.51 27.13
N ASN A 89 14.15 -14.34 26.16
CA ASN A 89 14.85 -14.49 24.86
C ASN A 89 14.06 -14.02 23.63
N ARG A 90 12.92 -13.33 23.79
CA ARG A 90 12.10 -12.85 22.64
C ARG A 90 12.22 -11.36 22.35
N THR A 91 13.03 -10.62 23.11
CA THR A 91 13.26 -9.19 22.88
C THR A 91 13.86 -8.93 21.50
N ASP A 92 14.78 -9.78 21.04
CA ASP A 92 15.37 -9.69 19.70
C ASP A 92 14.32 -9.93 18.60
N THR A 93 13.41 -10.89 18.82
CA THR A 93 12.30 -11.16 17.89
C THR A 93 11.32 -9.99 17.82
N LEU A 94 10.96 -9.40 18.96
CA LEU A 94 10.10 -8.22 19.01
C LEU A 94 10.77 -7.01 18.34
N ALA A 95 12.07 -6.81 18.57
CA ALA A 95 12.83 -5.75 17.92
C ALA A 95 12.86 -5.92 16.39
N LEU A 96 13.07 -7.15 15.89
CA LEU A 96 12.98 -7.45 14.45
C LEU A 96 11.58 -7.17 13.89
N MET A 97 10.52 -7.60 14.59
CA MET A 97 9.14 -7.30 14.18
C MET A 97 8.85 -5.80 14.10
N ILE A 98 9.36 -5.01 15.05
CA ILE A 98 9.21 -3.55 15.02
C ILE A 98 9.98 -2.94 13.84
N ILE A 99 11.18 -3.44 13.54
CA ILE A 99 11.97 -2.98 12.38
C ILE A 99 11.22 -3.30 11.07
N ASP A 100 10.68 -4.52 10.95
CA ASP A 100 9.91 -4.93 9.78
C ASP A 100 8.63 -4.09 9.63
N GLU A 101 7.91 -3.83 10.71
CA GLU A 101 6.72 -2.96 10.70
C GLU A 101 7.07 -1.54 10.27
N LYS A 102 8.19 -0.97 10.75
CA LYS A 102 8.65 0.36 10.31
C LYS A 102 8.92 0.39 8.80
N ALA A 103 9.60 -0.63 8.28
CA ALA A 103 9.89 -0.74 6.86
C ALA A 103 8.61 -0.92 6.03
N ALA A 104 7.67 -1.76 6.50
CA ALA A 104 6.38 -1.98 5.88
C ALA A 104 5.53 -0.70 5.87
N TYR A 105 5.49 0.04 6.98
CA TYR A 105 4.75 1.29 7.12
C TYR A 105 5.26 2.36 6.14
N LYS A 106 6.58 2.50 6.01
CA LYS A 106 7.20 3.41 5.04
C LYS A 106 6.83 3.03 3.61
N LYS A 107 6.99 1.75 3.24
CA LYS A 107 6.59 1.24 1.93
C LYS A 107 5.10 1.45 1.64
N ARG A 108 4.25 1.32 2.66
CA ARG A 108 2.81 1.58 2.53
C ARG A 108 2.53 3.04 2.17
N ILE A 109 3.15 4.00 2.86
CA ILE A 109 3.00 5.43 2.55
C ILE A 109 3.51 5.72 1.13
N GLU A 110 4.67 5.18 0.75
CA GLU A 110 5.23 5.35 -0.60
C GLU A 110 4.27 4.84 -1.68
N ARG A 111 3.68 3.65 -1.50
CA ARG A 111 2.67 3.12 -2.42
C ARG A 111 1.43 4.01 -2.53
N ILE A 112 0.94 4.54 -1.40
CA ILE A 112 -0.20 5.46 -1.39
C ILE A 112 0.15 6.76 -2.13
N ARG A 113 1.38 7.27 -1.99
CA ARG A 113 1.82 8.44 -2.76
C ARG A 113 1.89 8.17 -4.27
N LEU A 114 2.26 6.96 -4.67
CA LEU A 114 2.23 6.56 -6.08
C LEU A 114 0.81 6.55 -6.64
N GLN A 115 -0.20 6.17 -5.84
CA GLN A 115 -1.61 6.27 -6.24
C GLN A 115 -2.00 7.72 -6.55
N TYR A 116 -1.67 8.66 -5.67
CA TYR A 116 -1.94 10.07 -5.93
C TYR A 116 -1.17 10.60 -7.14
N LYS A 117 0.09 10.18 -7.30
CA LYS A 117 0.87 10.54 -8.48
C LYS A 117 0.18 10.10 -9.78
N ARG A 118 -0.37 8.88 -9.81
CA ARG A 118 -1.16 8.38 -10.94
C ARG A 118 -2.37 9.25 -11.23
N PHE A 119 -3.10 9.70 -10.20
CA PHE A 119 -4.22 10.63 -10.39
C PHE A 119 -3.77 11.93 -11.08
N ASN A 120 -2.66 12.52 -10.62
CA ASN A 120 -2.11 13.72 -11.24
C ASN A 120 -1.67 13.48 -12.69
N GLU A 121 -1.01 12.35 -12.96
CA GLU A 121 -0.61 11.99 -14.32
C GLU A 121 -1.83 11.80 -15.24
N ILE A 122 -2.95 11.26 -14.75
CA ILE A 122 -4.21 11.20 -15.51
C ILE A 122 -4.74 12.61 -15.78
N CYS A 123 -4.73 13.49 -14.77
CA CYS A 123 -5.18 14.88 -14.91
C CYS A 123 -4.33 15.69 -15.89
N GLU A 124 -3.03 15.41 -15.98
CA GLU A 124 -2.11 16.04 -16.93
C GLU A 124 -2.35 15.60 -18.40
N LEU A 125 -2.96 14.44 -18.61
CA LEU A 125 -3.18 13.88 -19.95
C LEU A 125 -4.52 14.30 -20.57
N ILE A 126 -5.50 14.71 -19.75
CA ILE A 126 -6.83 15.15 -20.19
C ILE A 126 -6.89 16.67 -20.42
N SER A 127 -8.00 17.17 -20.97
CA SER A 127 -8.19 18.61 -21.12
C SER A 127 -8.21 19.33 -19.76
N VAL A 128 -7.84 20.61 -19.75
CA VAL A 128 -7.82 21.43 -18.53
C VAL A 128 -9.20 21.45 -17.86
N GLU A 129 -10.27 21.61 -18.66
CA GLU A 129 -11.66 21.62 -18.18
C GLU A 129 -12.05 20.28 -17.52
N ASP A 130 -11.65 19.15 -18.11
CA ASP A 130 -11.94 17.82 -17.59
C ASP A 130 -11.13 17.54 -16.31
N SER A 131 -9.88 18.02 -16.26
CA SER A 131 -9.01 17.89 -15.08
C SER A 131 -9.51 18.72 -13.90
N GLU A 132 -9.98 19.94 -14.15
CA GLU A 132 -10.62 20.78 -13.13
C GLU A 132 -11.86 20.10 -12.55
N LEU A 133 -12.71 19.53 -13.40
CA LEU A 133 -13.88 18.77 -12.95
C LEU A 133 -13.47 17.56 -12.09
N PHE A 134 -12.43 16.83 -12.49
CA PHE A 134 -11.91 15.69 -11.74
C PHE A 134 -11.34 16.13 -10.39
N ILE A 135 -10.58 17.22 -10.33
CA ILE A 135 -10.02 17.75 -9.09
C ILE A 135 -11.16 18.18 -8.15
N HIS A 136 -12.14 18.93 -8.65
CA HIS A 136 -13.29 19.37 -7.85
C HIS A 136 -14.05 18.19 -7.25
N TYR A 137 -14.36 17.18 -8.06
CA TYR A 137 -15.11 16.05 -7.57
C TYR A 137 -14.24 15.08 -6.74
N PHE A 138 -13.20 14.50 -7.33
CA PHE A 138 -12.45 13.39 -6.72
C PHE A 138 -11.51 13.84 -5.62
N GLU A 139 -10.87 15.00 -5.72
CA GLU A 139 -9.90 15.45 -4.72
C GLU A 139 -10.56 16.35 -3.66
N GLN A 140 -11.40 17.29 -4.09
CA GLN A 140 -12.02 18.28 -3.21
C GLN A 140 -13.38 17.84 -2.65
N SER A 141 -13.95 16.75 -3.17
CA SER A 141 -15.26 16.22 -2.74
C SER A 141 -16.38 17.26 -2.89
N GLN A 142 -16.28 18.10 -3.92
CA GLN A 142 -17.30 19.09 -4.25
C GLN A 142 -18.42 18.44 -5.05
N LYS A 143 -19.65 18.90 -4.81
CA LYS A 143 -20.81 18.46 -5.58
C LYS A 143 -20.69 18.95 -7.02
N VAL A 144 -20.78 18.02 -7.97
CA VAL A 144 -20.82 18.30 -9.41
C VAL A 144 -22.05 17.64 -10.02
N ASP A 145 -22.44 18.09 -11.21
CA ASP A 145 -23.48 17.43 -11.99
C ASP A 145 -23.02 16.04 -12.47
N TYR A 146 -23.84 15.02 -12.21
CA TYR A 146 -23.46 13.63 -12.50
C TYR A 146 -23.34 13.36 -13.99
N GLU A 147 -24.26 13.87 -14.82
CA GLU A 147 -24.20 13.62 -16.26
C GLU A 147 -22.93 14.24 -16.88
N THR A 148 -22.58 15.45 -16.45
CA THR A 148 -21.34 16.12 -16.85
C THR A 148 -20.11 15.29 -16.45
N LEU A 149 -20.06 14.82 -15.20
CA LEU A 149 -18.96 13.98 -14.71
C LEU A 149 -18.87 12.65 -15.46
N ARG A 150 -20.01 11.98 -15.64
CA ARG A 150 -20.15 10.72 -16.37
C ARG A 150 -19.65 10.86 -17.81
N ASN A 151 -20.10 11.89 -18.52
CA ASN A 151 -19.70 12.14 -19.90
C ASN A 151 -18.20 12.45 -20.00
N THR A 152 -17.65 13.14 -19.00
CA THR A 152 -16.21 13.41 -18.91
C THR A 152 -15.41 12.14 -18.70
N VAL A 153 -15.86 11.24 -17.82
CA VAL A 153 -15.24 9.92 -17.63
C VAL A 153 -15.32 9.09 -18.90
N ILE A 154 -16.46 9.07 -19.59
CA ILE A 154 -16.64 8.35 -20.86
C ILE A 154 -15.70 8.89 -21.94
N ARG A 155 -15.59 10.22 -22.07
CA ARG A 155 -14.72 10.87 -23.06
C ARG A 155 -13.25 10.49 -22.88
N ASN A 156 -12.80 10.33 -21.63
CA ASN A 156 -11.40 10.03 -21.30
C ASN A 156 -11.16 8.55 -20.97
N LEU A 157 -12.16 7.69 -21.19
CA LEU A 157 -12.17 6.32 -20.68
C LEU A 157 -11.05 5.44 -21.23
N THR A 158 -10.69 5.62 -22.51
CA THR A 158 -9.59 4.90 -23.16
C THR A 158 -8.26 5.20 -22.48
N MET A 159 -7.91 6.48 -22.36
CA MET A 159 -6.69 6.95 -21.72
C MET A 159 -6.61 6.51 -20.25
N ILE A 160 -7.70 6.69 -19.49
CA ILE A 160 -7.78 6.24 -18.09
C ILE A 160 -7.52 4.73 -18.03
N SER A 161 -8.16 3.95 -18.89
CA SER A 161 -8.00 2.50 -18.91
C SER A 161 -6.59 2.05 -19.28
N GLU A 162 -5.96 2.70 -20.26
CA GLU A 162 -4.58 2.42 -20.67
C GLU A 162 -3.59 2.70 -19.53
N ARG A 163 -3.82 3.79 -18.78
CA ARG A 163 -2.96 4.12 -17.64
C ARG A 163 -3.04 3.07 -16.53
N TYR A 164 -4.27 2.67 -16.15
CA TYR A 164 -4.45 1.61 -15.15
C TYR A 164 -3.91 0.26 -15.62
N TRP A 165 -4.09 -0.07 -16.90
CA TRP A 165 -3.54 -1.28 -17.50
C TRP A 165 -2.01 -1.32 -17.48
N HIS A 166 -1.35 -0.20 -17.79
CA HIS A 166 0.10 -0.12 -17.74
C HIS A 166 0.64 -0.39 -16.32
N ASP A 167 -0.02 0.14 -15.29
CA ASP A 167 0.32 -0.12 -13.90
C ASP A 167 0.15 -1.58 -13.49
N GLU A 168 -0.93 -2.24 -13.96
CA GLU A 168 -1.16 -3.67 -13.75
C GLU A 168 -0.04 -4.50 -14.38
N GLN A 169 0.39 -4.17 -15.61
CA GLN A 169 1.52 -4.85 -16.27
C GLN A 169 2.84 -4.67 -15.50
N ILE A 170 3.15 -3.45 -15.05
CA ILE A 170 4.37 -3.19 -14.26
C ILE A 170 4.33 -3.98 -12.94
N ALA A 171 3.15 -4.10 -12.32
CA ALA A 171 2.99 -4.88 -11.10
C ALA A 171 3.20 -6.37 -11.36
N GLU A 172 2.68 -6.92 -12.46
CA GLU A 172 2.91 -8.30 -12.87
C GLU A 172 4.37 -8.61 -13.21
N GLU A 173 5.07 -7.69 -13.87
CA GLU A 173 6.49 -7.87 -14.19
C GLU A 173 7.34 -7.94 -12.92
N LYS A 174 7.05 -7.05 -11.96
CA LYS A 174 7.73 -7.07 -10.65
C LYS A 174 7.47 -8.35 -9.86
N THR A 175 6.26 -8.91 -9.91
CA THR A 175 5.98 -10.18 -9.23
C THR A 175 6.66 -11.36 -9.93
N LYS A 176 6.72 -11.34 -11.27
CA LYS A 176 7.46 -12.33 -12.08
C LYS A 176 8.97 -12.28 -11.80
N GLU A 177 9.57 -11.09 -11.69
CA GLU A 177 10.97 -10.91 -11.30
C GLU A 177 11.25 -11.46 -9.90
N VAL A 178 10.38 -11.16 -8.92
CA VAL A 178 10.53 -11.69 -7.56
C VAL A 178 10.43 -13.21 -7.54
N SER A 179 9.47 -13.81 -8.26
CA SER A 179 9.39 -15.27 -8.40
C SER A 179 10.62 -15.85 -9.12
N ALA A 180 11.15 -15.19 -10.14
CA ALA A 180 12.35 -15.62 -10.84
C ALA A 180 13.61 -15.55 -9.96
N THR A 181 13.70 -14.63 -9.00
CA THR A 181 14.76 -14.65 -7.97
C THR A 181 14.56 -15.70 -6.87
N ILE A 182 13.35 -16.20 -6.67
CA ILE A 182 13.07 -17.28 -5.70
C ILE A 182 13.31 -18.65 -6.36
N ASP A 183 13.00 -18.78 -7.65
CA ASP A 183 13.16 -20.00 -8.44
C ASP A 183 14.48 -20.05 -9.25
N GLY A 184 15.27 -18.97 -9.24
CA GLY A 184 16.52 -18.79 -9.98
C GLY A 184 17.76 -18.85 -9.10
N GLU A 185 18.56 -19.90 -9.33
CA GLU A 185 19.82 -20.26 -8.67
C GLU A 185 19.67 -20.78 -7.23
N ALA A 186 19.62 -22.12 -7.11
CA ALA A 186 19.81 -22.81 -5.84
C ALA A 186 21.00 -22.18 -5.10
N PRO A 187 20.86 -21.84 -3.80
CA PRO A 187 21.95 -21.24 -3.05
C PRO A 187 23.18 -22.12 -3.23
N LYS A 188 24.26 -21.58 -3.81
CA LYS A 188 25.53 -22.28 -3.92
C LYS A 188 25.82 -22.85 -2.54
N ILE A 189 25.75 -24.17 -2.44
CA ILE A 189 26.08 -24.89 -1.22
C ILE A 189 27.50 -24.48 -0.89
N VAL A 190 27.65 -23.57 0.07
CA VAL A 190 28.95 -23.28 0.66
C VAL A 190 29.40 -24.62 1.23
N PRO A 191 30.47 -25.25 0.72
CA PRO A 191 30.91 -26.53 1.24
C PRO A 191 31.09 -26.36 2.74
N ARG A 192 30.50 -27.28 3.53
CA ARG A 192 30.63 -27.26 4.99
C ARG A 192 32.10 -26.97 5.32
N PRO A 193 32.39 -25.94 6.13
CA PRO A 193 33.76 -25.57 6.41
C PRO A 193 34.49 -26.78 6.96
N ASP A 194 35.59 -27.15 6.31
CA ASP A 194 36.44 -28.27 6.70
C ASP A 194 36.83 -28.11 8.18
N MET A 195 36.19 -28.93 9.03
CA MET A 195 36.29 -28.82 10.47
C MET A 195 37.73 -29.05 10.94
N SER A 196 38.56 -29.74 10.14
CA SER A 196 39.99 -29.90 10.42
C SER A 196 40.75 -28.57 10.32
N LYS A 197 40.40 -27.72 9.34
CA LYS A 197 41.00 -26.38 9.18
C LYS A 197 40.52 -25.42 10.25
N ARG A 198 39.26 -25.53 10.68
CA ARG A 198 38.68 -24.71 11.76
C ARG A 198 39.31 -25.06 13.12
N MET A 199 39.48 -26.34 13.43
CA MET A 199 40.18 -26.83 14.63
C MET A 199 41.64 -26.34 14.65
N LYS A 200 42.38 -26.48 13.53
CA LYS A 200 43.76 -25.99 13.43
C LYS A 200 43.88 -24.48 13.64
N ARG A 201 42.93 -23.68 13.15
CA ARG A 201 42.89 -22.22 13.39
C ARG A 201 42.59 -21.89 14.86
N GLN A 202 41.65 -22.57 15.51
CA GLN A 202 41.38 -22.37 16.93
C GLN A 202 42.56 -22.77 17.82
N GLU A 203 43.26 -23.84 17.48
CA GLU A 203 44.43 -24.27 18.24
C GLU A 203 45.62 -23.32 18.05
N LYS A 204 45.79 -22.75 16.85
CA LYS A 204 46.79 -21.73 16.57
C LYS A 204 46.50 -20.42 17.32
N LEU A 205 45.23 -20.03 17.42
CA LEU A 205 44.79 -18.89 18.23
C LEU A 205 45.03 -19.12 19.72
N ARG A 206 44.68 -20.30 20.26
CA ARG A 206 44.96 -20.66 21.66
C ARG A 206 46.45 -20.58 21.99
N LYS A 207 47.33 -21.01 21.08
CA LYS A 207 48.79 -20.93 21.24
C LYS A 207 49.33 -19.51 21.18
N LEU A 208 48.68 -18.59 20.45
CA LEU A 208 49.05 -17.17 20.42
C LEU A 208 48.67 -16.45 21.72
N PHE A 209 47.52 -16.79 22.31
CA PHE A 209 47.06 -16.18 23.58
C PHE A 209 47.63 -16.85 24.85
N ALA A 210 48.23 -18.04 24.73
CA ALA A 210 48.90 -18.73 25.84
C ALA A 210 50.35 -18.24 26.06
N LYS A 211 50.95 -17.50 25.12
CA LYS A 211 52.31 -16.94 25.24
C LYS A 211 52.36 -15.51 25.81
N GLY A 212 51.22 -14.99 26.27
CA GLY A 212 51.09 -13.65 26.86
C GLY A 212 50.95 -13.61 28.37
N ARG A 213 51.40 -14.64 29.10
CA ARG A 213 51.62 -14.60 30.55
C ARG A 213 52.99 -15.17 30.87
#